data_AF-A0A1F9ESX2-F1
#
_entry.id   AF-A0A1F9ESX2-F1
#
_cell.length_a   1.000
_cell.length_b   1.000
_cell.length_c   1.000
_cell.angle_alpha   90.00
_cell.angle_beta   90.00
_cell.angle_gamma   90.00
#
_symmetry.space_group_name_H-M   'P 1'
#
loop_
_entity.id
_entity.type
_entity.pdbx_description
1 polymer ?
#
loop_
_entity_poly.entity_id
_entity_poly.type
_entity_poly.pdbx_seq_one_letter_code
_entity_poly.pdbx_strand_id
1 'polypeptide(L)'
;MKTRKEFLEAVMKMAELKDLEQADNAARAVISLTKLIIGDELSQKIADVSPPDLRFGWDSIRAAQMDDYERDERLFETGEVEEERA
;
A
#
# COMPACT_ATOMS: atom_id res chain seq x y z
N MET A 1 -10.58 12.14 -9.99
CA MET A 1 -10.36 10.79 -10.52
C MET A 1 -11.66 10.02 -10.41
N LYS A 2 -12.08 9.36 -11.48
CA LYS A 2 -13.31 8.57 -11.57
C LYS A 2 -13.03 7.06 -11.65
N THR A 3 -11.81 6.66 -12.04
CA THR A 3 -11.42 5.25 -12.22
C THR A 3 -10.05 4.94 -11.64
N ARG A 4 -9.77 3.66 -11.39
CA ARG A 4 -8.45 3.12 -11.03
C ARG A 4 -7.41 3.46 -12.08
N LYS A 5 -7.76 3.40 -13.37
CA LYS A 5 -6.84 3.75 -14.44
C LYS A 5 -6.39 5.22 -14.36
N GLU A 6 -7.32 6.16 -14.19
CA GLU A 6 -6.99 7.58 -14.03
C GLU A 6 -6.13 7.84 -12.79
N PHE A 7 -6.38 7.10 -11.71
CA PHE A 7 -5.57 7.16 -10.50
C PHE A 7 -4.14 6.67 -10.76
N LEU A 8 -3.97 5.50 -11.39
CA LEU A 8 -2.66 4.93 -11.70
C LEU A 8 -1.89 5.78 -12.71
N GLU A 9 -2.54 6.37 -13.71
CA GLU A 9 -1.91 7.31 -14.64
C GLU A 9 -1.39 8.57 -13.92
N ALA A 10 -2.14 9.07 -12.93
CA ALA A 10 -1.69 10.18 -12.11
C ALA A 10 -0.50 9.79 -11.21
N VAL A 11 -0.55 8.63 -10.56
CA VAL A 11 0.57 8.09 -9.76
C VAL A 11 1.81 7.94 -10.63
N MET A 12 1.67 7.31 -11.80
CA MET A 12 2.75 7.12 -12.77
C MET A 12 3.40 8.43 -13.17
N LYS A 13 2.58 9.46 -13.47
CA LYS A 13 3.08 10.78 -13.85
C LYS A 13 3.77 11.52 -12.69
N MET A 14 3.21 11.45 -11.49
CA MET A 14 3.75 12.15 -10.31
C MET A 14 5.05 11.54 -9.81
N ALA A 15 5.19 10.23 -9.90
CA ALA A 15 6.36 9.48 -9.43
C ALA A 15 7.33 9.08 -10.56
N GLU A 16 7.12 9.61 -11.79
CA GLU A 16 7.95 9.34 -12.97
C GLU A 16 8.17 7.83 -13.27
N LEU A 17 7.10 7.04 -13.10
CA LEU A 17 7.14 5.59 -13.30
C LEU A 17 7.00 5.22 -14.77
N LYS A 18 7.58 4.08 -15.16
CA LYS A 18 7.71 3.69 -16.56
C LYS A 18 6.40 3.21 -17.18
N ASP A 19 5.55 2.59 -16.37
CA ASP A 19 4.32 1.95 -16.81
C ASP A 19 3.29 1.88 -15.67
N LEU A 20 2.08 1.43 -16.01
CA LEU A 20 0.98 1.27 -15.06
C LEU A 20 1.22 0.15 -14.05
N GLU A 21 2.06 -0.83 -14.35
CA GLU A 21 2.39 -1.93 -13.43
C GLU A 21 3.23 -1.41 -12.27
N GLN A 22 4.25 -0.59 -12.56
CA GLN A 22 5.03 0.10 -11.53
C GLN A 22 4.15 1.02 -10.69
N ALA A 23 3.21 1.74 -11.31
CA ALA A 23 2.26 2.59 -10.59
C ALA A 23 1.33 1.79 -9.67
N ASP A 24 0.84 0.62 -10.12
CA ASP A 24 0.00 -0.27 -9.31
C ASP A 24 0.79 -0.82 -8.12
N ASN A 25 2.03 -1.26 -8.34
CA ASN A 25 2.91 -1.76 -7.28
C ASN A 25 3.21 -0.68 -6.23
N ALA A 26 3.57 0.53 -6.67
CA ALA A 26 3.83 1.66 -5.78
C ALA A 26 2.58 2.04 -4.97
N ALA A 27 1.42 2.15 -5.64
CA ALA A 27 0.16 2.46 -4.96
C ALA A 27 -0.22 1.40 -3.92
N ARG A 28 -0.07 0.11 -4.24
CA ARG A 28 -0.34 -0.99 -3.31
C ARG A 28 0.55 -0.94 -2.08
N ALA A 29 1.85 -0.70 -2.26
CA ALA A 29 2.78 -0.58 -1.14
C ALA A 29 2.39 0.57 -0.21
N VAL A 30 2.10 1.76 -0.76
CA VAL A 30 1.68 2.93 0.02
C VAL A 30 0.36 2.67 0.74
N ILE A 31 -0.63 2.08 0.06
CA ILE A 31 -1.93 1.74 0.68
C ILE A 31 -1.74 0.74 1.83
N SER A 32 -0.93 -0.30 1.61
CA SER A 32 -0.63 -1.31 2.62
C SER A 32 -0.02 -0.70 3.90
N LEU A 33 0.99 0.17 3.73
CA LEU A 33 1.62 0.90 4.84
C LEU A 33 0.65 1.88 5.50
N THR A 34 -0.16 2.58 4.70
CA THR A 34 -1.15 3.53 5.23
C THR A 34 -2.16 2.80 6.11
N LYS A 35 -2.69 1.66 5.66
CA LYS A 35 -3.64 0.85 6.43
C LYS A 35 -3.05 0.36 7.75
N LEU A 36 -1.80 -0.04 7.75
CA LEU A 36 -1.09 -0.42 8.96
C LEU A 36 -1.04 0.73 9.98
N ILE A 37 -0.69 1.94 9.53
CA ILE A 37 -0.56 3.12 10.40
C ILE A 37 -1.91 3.58 10.96
N ILE A 38 -2.96 3.58 10.14
CA ILE A 38 -4.26 4.17 10.53
C ILE A 38 -5.21 3.17 11.19
N GLY A 39 -4.95 1.86 11.05
CA GLY A 39 -5.81 0.79 11.54
C GLY A 39 -7.14 0.65 10.79
N ASP A 40 -7.89 -0.40 11.14
CA ASP A 40 -9.06 -0.83 10.39
C ASP A 40 -10.20 0.21 10.36
N GLU A 41 -10.45 0.89 11.48
CA GLU A 41 -11.56 1.84 11.58
C GLU A 41 -11.38 3.04 10.64
N LEU A 42 -10.19 3.65 10.64
CA LEU A 42 -9.90 4.77 9.76
C LEU A 42 -9.74 4.31 8.30
N SER A 43 -9.19 3.12 8.07
CA SER A 43 -9.12 2.50 6.75
C SER A 43 -10.50 2.34 6.12
N GLN A 44 -11.49 1.88 6.89
CA GLN A 44 -12.86 1.74 6.39
C GLN A 44 -13.50 3.09 6.06
N LYS A 45 -13.25 4.13 6.87
CA LYS A 45 -13.73 5.49 6.58
C LYS A 45 -13.19 6.03 5.25
N ILE A 46 -11.94 5.72 4.90
CA ILE A 46 -11.35 6.07 3.59
C ILE A 46 -12.05 5.30 2.46
N ALA A 47 -12.30 4.01 2.65
CA ALA A 47 -12.99 3.17 1.68
C ALA A 47 -14.40 3.72 1.38
N ASP A 48 -15.14 4.11 2.42
CA ASP A 48 -16.53 4.56 2.33
C ASP A 48 -16.72 5.88 1.57
N VAL A 49 -15.72 6.78 1.61
CA VAL A 49 -15.72 8.04 0.84
C VAL A 49 -15.10 7.91 -0.55
N SER A 50 -14.44 6.78 -0.83
CA SER A 50 -13.79 6.53 -2.12
C SER A 50 -14.81 6.13 -3.20
N PRO A 51 -14.58 6.54 -4.47
CA PRO A 51 -15.35 6.04 -5.62
C PRO A 51 -15.35 4.50 -5.68
N PRO A 52 -16.42 3.84 -6.15
CA PRO A 52 -16.56 2.38 -6.10
C PRO A 52 -15.36 1.59 -6.66
N ASP A 53 -14.81 2.06 -7.77
CA ASP A 53 -13.66 1.41 -8.44
C ASP A 53 -12.37 1.51 -7.60
N LEU A 54 -12.14 2.65 -6.95
CA LEU A 54 -11.00 2.85 -6.05
C LEU A 54 -11.19 2.13 -4.71
N ARG A 55 -12.43 2.10 -4.20
CA ARG A 55 -12.80 1.36 -2.99
C ARG A 55 -12.48 -0.12 -3.14
N PHE A 56 -12.87 -0.74 -4.25
CA PHE A 56 -12.57 -2.15 -4.50
C PHE A 56 -11.05 -2.41 -4.49
N GLY A 57 -10.28 -1.53 -5.13
CA GLY A 57 -8.82 -1.58 -5.08
C GLY A 57 -8.28 -1.47 -3.66
N TRP A 58 -8.76 -0.49 -2.89
CA TRP A 58 -8.41 -0.27 -1.49
C TRP A 58 -8.70 -1.52 -0.64
N ASP A 59 -9.93 -2.03 -0.64
CA ASP A 59 -10.36 -3.15 0.19
C ASP A 59 -9.61 -4.46 -0.14
N SER A 60 -9.24 -4.66 -1.41
CA SER A 60 -8.48 -5.83 -1.85
C SER A 60 -7.05 -5.89 -1.32
N ILE A 61 -6.50 -4.76 -0.87
CA ILE A 61 -5.13 -4.67 -0.36
C ILE A 61 -5.15 -4.94 1.15
N ARG A 62 -4.45 -5.99 1.57
CA ARG A 62 -4.21 -6.27 2.98
C ARG A 62 -3.20 -5.28 3.55
N ALA A 63 -3.38 -4.89 4.81
CA ALA A 63 -2.36 -4.15 5.53
C ALA A 63 -1.09 -5.01 5.64
N ALA A 64 0.07 -4.37 5.61
CA ALA A 64 1.33 -5.01 6.01
C ALA A 64 1.19 -5.45 7.47
N GLN A 65 1.78 -6.58 7.85
CA GLN A 65 1.76 -6.98 9.24
C GLN A 65 2.81 -6.17 10.01
N MET A 66 2.55 -5.83 11.29
CA MET A 66 3.55 -5.12 12.11
C MET A 66 4.88 -5.88 12.16
N ASP A 67 4.81 -7.22 12.14
CA ASP A 67 5.98 -8.10 12.08
C ASP A 67 6.84 -7.83 10.83
N ASP A 68 6.24 -7.48 9.68
CA ASP A 68 6.97 -7.12 8.46
C ASP A 68 7.72 -5.79 8.63
N TYR A 69 7.14 -4.82 9.36
CA TYR A 69 7.77 -3.52 9.61
C TYR A 69 8.89 -3.62 10.65
N GLU A 70 8.67 -4.31 11.77
CA GLU A 70 9.74 -4.56 12.75
C GLU A 70 10.91 -5.32 12.11
N ARG A 71 10.60 -6.24 11.19
CA ARG A 71 11.59 -6.98 10.41
C ARG A 71 12.38 -6.04 9.49
N ASP A 72 11.71 -5.15 8.75
CA ASP A 72 12.36 -4.20 7.85
C ASP A 72 13.14 -3.11 8.61
N GLU A 73 12.66 -2.66 9.77
CA GLU A 73 13.36 -1.72 10.64
C GLU A 73 14.63 -2.37 11.22
N ARG A 74 14.55 -3.62 11.71
CA ARG A 74 15.73 -4.39 12.13
C ARG A 74 16.71 -4.60 10.98
N LEU A 75 16.23 -4.90 9.77
CA LEU A 75 17.09 -5.03 8.59
C LEU A 75 17.80 -3.70 8.26
N PHE A 76 17.10 -2.58 8.37
CA PHE A 76 17.66 -1.25 8.12
C PHE A 76 18.70 -0.85 9.18
N GLU A 77 18.44 -1.12 10.45
CA GLU A 77 19.32 -0.75 11.56
C GLU A 77 20.52 -1.69 11.73
N THR A 78 20.33 -3.00 11.52
CA THR A 78 21.32 -4.03 11.86
C THR A 78 21.83 -4.83 10.66
N GLY A 79 21.15 -4.78 9.52
CA GLY A 79 21.50 -5.57 8.33
C GLY A 79 21.09 -7.04 8.41
N GLU A 80 20.38 -7.46 9.46
CA GLU A 80 20.02 -8.86 9.71
C GLU A 80 18.50 -9.04 9.76
N VAL A 81 18.05 -10.18 9.25
CA VAL A 81 16.68 -10.68 9.42
C VAL A 81 16.77 -12.09 9.98
N GLU A 82 16.41 -12.27 11.25
CA GLU A 82 16.18 -13.61 11.79
C GLU A 82 14.93 -14.18 11.11
N GLU A 83 15.14 -15.12 10.20
CA GLU A 83 14.05 -15.98 9.74
C GLU A 83 13.67 -16.89 10.92
N GLU A 84 12.47 -16.69 11.48
CA GLU A 84 11.88 -17.68 12.36
C GLU A 84 11.81 -19.02 11.60
N ARG A 85 12.65 -19.96 12.01
CA ARG A 85 12.59 -21.33 11.52
C ARG A 85 11.31 -21.95 12.07
N ALA A 86 10.38 -22.23 11.15
CA ALA A 86 9.20 -23.07 11.37
C ALA A 86 9.56 -24.46 11.90
#